data_AF-A0A417S9Z3-F1
#
_entry.id   AF-A0A417S9Z3-F1
#
_cell.length_a   1.000
_cell.length_b   1.000
_cell.length_c   1.000
_cell.angle_alpha   90.00
_cell.angle_beta   90.00
_cell.angle_gamma   90.00
#
_symmetry.space_group_name_H-M   'P 1'
#
loop_
_entity.id
_entity.type
_entity.pdbx_description
1 polymer ?
#
loop_
_entity_poly.entity_id
_entity_poly.type
_entity_poly.pdbx_seq_one_letter_code
_entity_poly.pdbx_strand_id
1 'polypeptide(L)'
;MNGLLHVSSSPHARSKVTTDKIMFAVLLALAPAACVGVWNFGLRALLLIAISMAVCPLTEYLYEKGMKKPVTIADGSALVTGLLLAMNMPVQAPLWMPVIGGVFAILVVKQLFGGLGQNIMNPALAGRCFLLISFPGHMTNFAAPAAAHLVDTVSGATPLAAAKAGEQVNLLSMFLGNTTGTIGETSALALLLGGIFLVCIHVIDLNIPLIYIGTELLFALIFGGHGFDINFLGAHLFGGGLMLGAWFMATDYVTRPITKKGQYIYAVILGLLTGVFRIFGNSAEGVSYAIIFTNLLVPLIERVTVPVGFGRGGKKKA
;
A
#
# COMPACT_ATOMS: atom_id res chain seq x y z
N MET A 1 3.09 -18.64 -59.33
CA MET A 1 2.23 -18.24 -58.19
C MET A 1 2.70 -19.01 -56.97
N ASN A 2 3.45 -18.35 -56.07
CA ASN A 2 4.04 -18.98 -54.89
C ASN A 2 2.93 -19.37 -53.90
N GLY A 3 2.64 -20.67 -53.78
CA GLY A 3 1.67 -21.25 -52.86
C GLY A 3 2.20 -21.37 -51.43
N LEU A 4 2.70 -20.28 -50.85
CA LEU A 4 3.05 -20.24 -49.44
C LEU A 4 1.78 -19.90 -48.63
N LEU A 5 1.24 -20.90 -47.93
CA LEU A 5 0.14 -20.72 -46.99
C LEU A 5 0.59 -19.84 -45.82
N HIS A 6 -0.14 -18.76 -45.56
CA HIS A 6 0.15 -17.83 -44.48
C HIS A 6 -0.20 -18.49 -43.15
N VAL A 7 0.80 -19.05 -42.45
CA VAL A 7 0.62 -19.59 -41.08
C VAL A 7 0.50 -18.39 -40.13
N SER A 8 -0.71 -17.81 -40.03
CA SER A 8 -0.98 -16.80 -39.02
C SER A 8 -1.24 -17.50 -37.68
N SER A 9 -0.52 -17.10 -36.65
CA SER A 9 -0.82 -17.46 -35.26
C SER A 9 -2.30 -17.19 -34.94
N SER A 10 -2.94 -18.11 -34.22
CA SER A 10 -4.33 -18.00 -33.78
C SER A 10 -4.61 -16.59 -33.22
N PRO A 11 -5.70 -15.92 -33.63
CA PRO A 11 -5.98 -14.56 -33.21
C PRO A 11 -6.15 -14.53 -31.69
N HIS A 12 -5.14 -14.03 -30.99
CA HIS A 12 -5.26 -13.73 -29.58
C HIS A 12 -6.20 -12.53 -29.46
N ALA A 13 -7.35 -12.72 -28.81
CA ALA A 13 -8.27 -11.64 -28.50
C ALA A 13 -7.51 -10.59 -27.68
N ARG A 14 -7.13 -9.46 -28.30
CA ARG A 14 -6.43 -8.38 -27.59
C ARG A 14 -7.41 -7.72 -26.63
N SER A 15 -7.13 -7.82 -25.34
CA SER A 15 -7.82 -7.01 -24.34
C SER A 15 -7.47 -5.53 -24.53
N LYS A 16 -8.44 -4.63 -24.34
CA LYS A 16 -8.25 -3.17 -24.38
C LYS A 16 -7.63 -2.62 -23.08
N VAL A 17 -7.42 -3.48 -22.09
CA VAL A 17 -6.85 -3.15 -20.77
C VAL A 17 -5.33 -3.13 -20.89
N THR A 18 -4.73 -1.97 -20.65
CA THR A 18 -3.28 -1.76 -20.61
C THR A 18 -2.86 -1.44 -19.18
N THR A 19 -1.61 -1.76 -18.84
CA THR A 19 -1.02 -1.48 -17.53
C THR A 19 -1.15 0.00 -17.15
N ASP A 20 -0.90 0.89 -18.10
CA ASP A 20 -0.95 2.34 -17.90
C ASP A 20 -2.35 2.77 -17.43
N LYS A 21 -3.42 2.25 -18.06
CA LYS A 21 -4.80 2.57 -17.66
C LYS A 21 -5.12 2.10 -16.25
N ILE A 22 -4.60 0.93 -15.86
CA ILE A 22 -4.76 0.41 -14.50
C ILE A 22 -4.03 1.33 -13.51
N MET A 23 -2.79 1.71 -13.78
CA MET A 23 -1.99 2.57 -12.90
C MET A 23 -2.60 3.97 -12.78
N PHE A 24 -3.08 4.56 -13.88
CA PHE A 24 -3.79 5.84 -13.85
C PHE A 24 -5.11 5.74 -13.07
N ALA A 25 -5.83 4.62 -13.15
CA ALA A 25 -7.03 4.42 -12.34
C ALA A 25 -6.71 4.36 -10.84
N VAL A 26 -5.60 3.73 -10.44
CA VAL A 26 -5.10 3.73 -9.06
C VAL A 26 -4.73 5.13 -8.60
N LEU A 27 -4.04 5.90 -9.46
CA LEU A 27 -3.67 7.29 -9.15
C LEU A 27 -4.92 8.16 -8.97
N LEU A 28 -5.92 7.99 -9.83
CA LEU A 28 -7.22 8.68 -9.70
C LEU A 28 -7.97 8.27 -8.43
N ALA A 29 -7.90 6.99 -8.04
CA ALA A 29 -8.53 6.49 -6.82
C ALA A 29 -7.87 7.04 -5.54
N LEU A 30 -6.56 7.29 -5.58
CA LEU A 30 -5.80 7.87 -4.47
C LEU A 30 -5.90 9.41 -4.39
N ALA A 31 -6.26 10.07 -5.50
CA ALA A 31 -6.31 11.52 -5.59
C ALA A 31 -7.23 12.18 -4.54
N PRO A 32 -8.45 11.69 -4.24
CA PRO A 32 -9.29 12.25 -3.18
C PRO A 32 -8.61 12.22 -1.81
N ALA A 33 -7.97 11.11 -1.46
CA ALA A 33 -7.26 10.97 -0.20
C ALA A 33 -6.03 11.89 -0.13
N ALA A 34 -5.29 12.01 -1.24
CA ALA A 34 -4.18 12.96 -1.34
C ALA A 34 -4.65 14.42 -1.19
N CYS A 35 -5.77 14.80 -1.80
CA CYS A 35 -6.36 16.14 -1.67
C CYS A 35 -6.77 16.45 -0.23
N VAL A 36 -7.41 15.49 0.46
CA VAL A 36 -7.76 15.67 1.89
C VAL A 36 -6.50 15.78 2.76
N GLY A 37 -5.48 14.98 2.49
CA GLY A 37 -4.18 15.10 3.15
C GLY A 37 -3.53 16.48 2.96
N VAL A 38 -3.58 17.03 1.75
CA VAL A 38 -3.10 18.39 1.45
C VAL A 38 -3.97 19.46 2.12
N TRP A 39 -5.28 19.29 2.18
CA TRP A 39 -6.18 20.22 2.86
C TRP A 39 -5.87 20.32 4.36
N ASN A 40 -5.67 19.17 5.01
CA ASN A 40 -5.46 19.12 6.46
C ASN A 40 -4.09 19.65 6.87
N PHE A 41 -3.05 19.27 6.12
CA PHE A 41 -1.66 19.54 6.47
C PHE A 41 -1.02 20.71 5.70
N GLY A 42 -1.75 21.27 4.73
CA GLY A 42 -1.36 22.44 3.97
C GLY A 42 -0.26 22.22 2.93
N LEU A 43 0.43 23.30 2.59
CA LEU A 43 1.41 23.36 1.50
C LEU A 43 2.57 22.34 1.66
N ARG A 44 2.94 22.00 2.89
CA ARG A 44 4.06 21.10 3.15
C ARG A 44 3.77 19.67 2.70
N ALA A 45 2.53 19.20 2.89
CA ALA A 45 2.11 17.89 2.36
C ALA A 45 2.14 17.86 0.83
N LEU A 46 1.70 18.94 0.18
CA LEU A 46 1.75 19.07 -1.27
C LEU A 46 3.20 18.99 -1.79
N LEU A 47 4.14 19.67 -1.13
CA LEU A 47 5.55 19.63 -1.52
C LEU A 47 6.15 18.23 -1.38
N LEU A 48 5.85 17.51 -0.29
CA LEU A 48 6.32 16.12 -0.11
C LEU A 48 5.78 15.19 -1.20
N ILE A 49 4.48 15.29 -1.52
CA ILE A 49 3.86 14.53 -2.60
C ILE A 49 4.50 14.87 -3.94
N ALA A 50 4.61 16.16 -4.28
CA ALA A 50 5.15 16.62 -5.55
C ALA A 50 6.61 16.19 -5.74
N ILE A 51 7.44 16.32 -4.71
CA ILE A 51 8.86 15.90 -4.76
C ILE A 51 8.95 14.39 -4.94
N SER A 52 8.21 13.59 -4.17
CA SER A 52 8.22 12.13 -4.30
C SER A 52 7.75 11.67 -5.68
N MET A 53 6.65 12.25 -6.19
CA MET A 53 6.12 11.96 -7.51
C MET A 53 7.02 12.42 -8.65
N ALA A 54 7.88 13.43 -8.44
CA ALA A 54 8.87 13.84 -9.43
C ALA A 54 10.14 12.95 -9.38
N VAL A 55 10.62 12.62 -8.18
CA VAL A 55 11.86 11.86 -7.99
C VAL A 55 11.73 10.42 -8.47
N CYS A 56 10.61 9.74 -8.19
CA CYS A 56 10.46 8.34 -8.57
C CYS A 56 10.56 8.11 -10.09
N PRO A 57 9.78 8.79 -10.95
CA PRO A 57 9.90 8.67 -12.40
C PRO A 57 11.24 9.19 -12.95
N LEU A 58 11.81 10.25 -12.34
CA LEU A 58 13.12 10.76 -12.73
C LEU A 58 14.21 9.70 -12.49
N THR A 59 14.16 9.02 -11.35
CA THR A 59 15.12 7.97 -11.01
C THR A 59 14.99 6.78 -11.96
N GLU A 60 13.76 6.39 -12.30
CA GLU A 60 13.48 5.36 -13.29
C GLU A 60 14.08 5.72 -14.66
N TYR A 61 13.81 6.93 -15.14
CA TYR A 61 14.35 7.43 -16.40
C TYR A 61 15.88 7.38 -16.43
N LEU A 62 16.53 7.90 -15.37
CA LEU A 62 17.99 7.98 -15.31
C LEU A 62 18.62 6.58 -15.30
N TYR A 63 18.03 5.63 -14.59
CA TYR A 63 18.49 4.24 -14.59
C TYR A 63 18.33 3.57 -15.95
N GLU A 64 17.16 3.68 -16.56
CA GLU A 64 16.88 3.06 -17.86
C GLU A 64 17.77 3.63 -18.96
N LYS A 65 17.94 4.95 -18.98
CA LYS A 65 18.86 5.63 -19.90
C LYS A 65 20.32 5.21 -19.66
N GLY A 66 20.73 5.11 -18.40
CA GLY A 66 22.08 4.66 -18.03
C GLY A 66 22.36 3.21 -18.43
N MET A 67 21.36 2.34 -18.31
CA MET A 67 21.44 0.92 -18.67
C MET A 67 21.07 0.63 -20.13
N LYS A 68 20.80 1.66 -20.94
CA LYS A 68 20.36 1.55 -22.35
C LYS A 68 19.13 0.65 -22.54
N LYS A 69 18.24 0.64 -21.55
CA LYS A 69 16.96 -0.06 -21.59
C LYS A 69 15.89 0.82 -22.28
N PRO A 70 14.81 0.23 -22.81
CA PRO A 70 13.66 1.02 -23.27
C PRO A 70 13.09 1.82 -22.10
N VAL A 71 12.73 3.07 -22.36
CA VAL A 71 12.19 3.97 -21.33
C VAL A 71 10.73 3.60 -21.04
N THR A 72 10.41 3.17 -19.82
CA THR A 72 9.04 2.70 -19.45
C THR A 72 8.23 3.70 -18.63
N ILE A 73 8.72 4.93 -18.41
CA ILE A 73 8.06 5.98 -17.60
C ILE A 73 6.56 6.16 -17.90
N ALA A 74 6.15 5.94 -19.15
CA ALA A 74 4.76 6.07 -19.58
C ALA A 74 3.79 5.09 -18.90
N ASP A 75 4.30 4.05 -18.23
CA ASP A 75 3.51 3.04 -17.50
C ASP A 75 2.81 3.60 -16.24
N GLY A 76 3.23 4.77 -15.75
CA GLY A 76 2.65 5.45 -14.58
C GLY A 76 2.96 4.79 -13.24
N SER A 77 3.71 3.69 -13.21
CA SER A 77 3.93 2.90 -12.00
C SER A 77 4.92 3.54 -11.02
N ALA A 78 5.95 4.24 -11.51
CA ALA A 78 6.84 5.03 -10.67
C ALA A 78 6.12 6.24 -10.05
N LEU A 79 5.14 6.81 -10.76
CA LEU A 79 4.29 7.87 -10.21
C LEU A 79 3.44 7.36 -9.05
N VAL A 80 2.78 6.21 -9.22
CA VAL A 80 2.00 5.57 -8.15
C VAL A 80 2.90 5.22 -6.95
N THR A 81 4.10 4.69 -7.20
CA THR A 81 5.09 4.40 -6.14
C THR A 81 5.46 5.66 -5.35
N GLY A 82 5.73 6.77 -6.05
CA GLY A 82 6.05 8.06 -5.42
C GLY A 82 4.89 8.62 -4.59
N LEU A 83 3.67 8.56 -5.12
CA LEU A 83 2.47 9.01 -4.40
C LEU A 83 2.24 8.16 -3.14
N LEU A 84 2.27 6.84 -3.26
CA LEU A 84 2.09 5.91 -2.14
C LEU A 84 3.18 6.07 -1.07
N LEU A 85 4.43 6.31 -1.46
CA LEU A 85 5.52 6.59 -0.52
C LEU A 85 5.26 7.91 0.23
N ALA A 86 4.85 8.97 -0.47
CA ALA A 86 4.55 10.27 0.13
C ALA A 86 3.36 10.23 1.10
N MET A 87 2.29 9.53 0.72
CA MET A 87 1.13 9.34 1.58
C MET A 87 1.49 8.57 2.86
N ASN A 88 2.55 7.76 2.80
CA ASN A 88 3.09 7.01 3.92
C ASN A 88 4.20 7.76 4.69
N MET A 89 4.33 9.07 4.56
CA MET A 89 5.27 9.84 5.37
C MET A 89 4.55 10.83 6.28
N PRO A 90 5.15 11.18 7.43
CA PRO A 90 4.71 12.31 8.21
C PRO A 90 5.00 13.63 7.48
N VAL A 91 4.21 14.66 7.73
CA VAL A 91 4.32 15.98 7.06
C VAL A 91 5.57 16.76 7.50
N GLN A 92 6.06 16.44 8.69
CA GLN A 92 7.19 17.06 9.34
C GLN A 92 8.51 16.56 8.72
N ALA A 93 8.45 15.46 7.96
CA ALA A 93 9.55 14.93 7.17
C ALA A 93 10.28 16.05 6.42
N PRO A 94 11.62 16.11 6.50
CA PRO A 94 12.40 16.99 5.63
C PRO A 94 12.18 16.65 4.15
N LEU A 95 12.21 17.66 3.29
CA LEU A 95 11.96 17.50 1.85
C LEU A 95 12.98 16.61 1.13
N TRP A 96 14.17 16.41 1.71
CA TRP A 96 15.18 15.48 1.16
C TRP A 96 14.83 14.01 1.41
N MET A 97 13.99 13.70 2.40
CA MET A 97 13.70 12.32 2.80
C MET A 97 12.88 11.55 1.75
N PRO A 98 11.82 12.13 1.13
CA PRO A 98 11.18 11.55 -0.05
C PRO A 98 12.14 11.27 -1.20
N VAL A 99 13.18 12.10 -1.37
CA VAL A 99 14.16 11.94 -2.45
C VAL A 99 14.94 10.64 -2.26
N ILE A 100 15.52 10.44 -1.07
CA ILE A 100 16.32 9.25 -0.78
C ILE A 100 15.43 7.99 -0.77
N GLY A 101 14.24 8.07 -0.16
CA GLY A 101 13.30 6.95 -0.12
C GLY A 101 12.79 6.56 -1.51
N GLY A 102 12.49 7.54 -2.36
CA GLY A 102 12.05 7.31 -3.75
C GLY A 102 13.16 6.72 -4.60
N VAL A 103 14.40 7.21 -4.46
CA VAL A 103 15.56 6.65 -5.15
C VAL A 103 15.79 5.20 -4.74
N PHE A 104 15.73 4.89 -3.44
CA PHE A 104 15.87 3.53 -2.93
C PHE A 104 14.75 2.61 -3.45
N ALA A 105 13.50 3.05 -3.36
CA ALA A 105 12.34 2.30 -3.84
C ALA A 105 12.46 1.93 -5.32
N ILE A 106 12.82 2.90 -6.17
CA ILE A 106 12.90 2.68 -7.61
C ILE A 106 14.17 1.92 -8.00
N LEU A 107 15.36 2.37 -7.58
CA LEU A 107 16.60 1.71 -7.98
C LEU A 107 16.69 0.30 -7.40
N VAL A 108 16.65 0.19 -6.06
CA VAL A 108 17.02 -1.04 -5.36
C VAL A 108 15.92 -2.08 -5.46
N VAL A 109 14.66 -1.66 -5.32
CA VAL A 109 13.54 -2.60 -5.17
C VAL A 109 12.85 -2.89 -6.49
N LYS A 110 12.74 -1.90 -7.39
CA LYS A 110 12.09 -2.08 -8.68
C LYS A 110 13.07 -2.42 -9.80
N GLN A 111 14.10 -1.60 -9.98
CA GLN A 111 14.91 -1.61 -11.20
C GLN A 111 16.05 -2.65 -11.20
N LEU A 112 16.63 -2.96 -10.04
CA LEU A 112 17.62 -4.04 -9.92
C LEU A 112 17.02 -5.42 -10.21
N PHE A 113 15.74 -5.62 -9.93
CA PHE A 113 15.04 -6.88 -10.19
C PHE A 113 14.47 -6.97 -11.61
N GLY A 114 14.70 -5.95 -12.44
CA GLY A 114 14.37 -5.96 -13.87
C GLY A 114 13.13 -5.16 -14.26
N GLY A 115 12.54 -4.41 -13.32
CA GLY A 115 11.46 -3.46 -13.60
C GLY A 115 10.08 -4.02 -13.29
N LEU A 116 9.05 -3.50 -13.96
CA LEU A 116 7.67 -3.88 -13.67
C LEU A 116 7.39 -5.37 -13.86
N GLY A 117 6.68 -5.94 -12.88
CA GLY A 117 6.32 -7.36 -12.87
C GLY A 117 7.37 -8.29 -12.27
N GLN A 118 8.56 -7.78 -11.92
CA GLN A 118 9.65 -8.58 -11.32
C GLN A 118 10.00 -8.16 -9.89
N ASN A 119 9.27 -7.20 -9.32
CA ASN A 119 9.50 -6.73 -7.96
C ASN A 119 9.12 -7.81 -6.95
N ILE A 120 10.08 -8.22 -6.12
CA ILE A 120 9.84 -9.23 -5.07
C ILE A 120 8.90 -8.67 -3.97
N MET A 121 8.94 -7.36 -3.76
CA MET A 121 8.18 -6.66 -2.72
C MET A 121 7.71 -5.29 -3.20
N ASN A 122 6.69 -4.74 -2.54
CA ASN A 122 6.12 -3.44 -2.90
C ASN A 122 7.19 -2.33 -2.73
N PRO A 123 7.58 -1.63 -3.82
CA PRO A 123 8.67 -0.65 -3.78
C PRO A 123 8.40 0.53 -2.83
N ALA A 124 7.17 1.05 -2.79
CA ALA A 124 6.82 2.19 -1.94
C ALA A 124 6.95 1.85 -0.46
N LEU A 125 6.49 0.65 -0.08
CA LEU A 125 6.63 0.17 1.30
C LEU A 125 8.07 -0.10 1.66
N ALA A 126 8.85 -0.69 0.76
CA ALA A 126 10.28 -0.92 0.99
C ALA A 126 11.04 0.41 1.18
N GLY A 127 10.70 1.44 0.40
CA GLY A 127 11.18 2.81 0.61
C GLY A 127 10.82 3.35 1.99
N ARG A 128 9.56 3.19 2.42
CA ARG A 128 9.11 3.61 3.77
C ARG A 128 9.87 2.87 4.87
N CYS A 129 10.02 1.55 4.76
CA CYS A 129 10.73 0.75 5.76
C CYS A 129 12.21 1.10 5.83
N PHE A 130 12.86 1.36 4.69
CA PHE A 130 14.22 1.89 4.67
C PHE A 130 14.31 3.23 5.43
N LEU A 131 13.42 4.17 5.16
CA LEU A 131 13.38 5.46 5.86
C LEU A 131 13.09 5.31 7.35
N LEU A 132 12.18 4.43 7.75
CA LEU A 132 11.85 4.18 9.15
C LEU A 132 13.02 3.56 9.92
N ILE A 133 13.79 2.67 9.30
CA ILE A 133 14.95 2.03 9.93
C ILE A 133 16.14 2.99 10.00
N SER A 134 16.39 3.76 8.93
CA SER A 134 17.53 4.69 8.86
C SER A 134 17.29 6.00 9.63
N PHE A 135 16.05 6.51 9.63
CA PHE A 135 15.70 7.82 10.20
C PHE A 135 14.43 7.77 11.05
N PRO A 136 14.39 6.93 12.10
CA PRO A 136 13.18 6.73 12.91
C PRO A 136 12.68 8.04 13.54
N GLY A 137 13.56 8.88 14.08
CA GLY A 137 13.18 10.12 14.77
C GLY A 137 12.42 11.13 13.89
N HIS A 138 12.67 11.13 12.57
CA HIS A 138 11.91 11.97 11.63
C HIS A 138 10.64 11.29 11.14
N MET A 139 10.66 9.96 10.98
CA MET A 139 9.53 9.19 10.47
C MET A 139 8.45 8.90 11.51
N THR A 140 8.78 8.95 12.81
CA THR A 140 7.83 8.78 13.91
C THR A 140 7.37 10.10 14.52
N ASN A 141 7.77 11.24 13.95
CA ASN A 141 7.34 12.55 14.41
C ASN A 141 6.10 13.00 13.63
N PHE A 142 4.94 12.93 14.28
CA PHE A 142 3.63 13.29 13.70
C PHE A 142 3.13 14.67 14.14
N ALA A 143 3.99 15.53 14.71
CA ALA A 143 3.60 16.81 15.29
C ALA A 143 3.05 17.80 14.25
N ALA A 144 1.73 17.97 14.19
CA ALA A 144 1.06 18.79 13.17
C ALA A 144 1.66 20.21 13.05
N PRO A 145 1.90 20.73 11.83
CA PRO A 145 2.30 22.13 11.65
C PRO A 145 1.24 23.07 12.24
N ALA A 146 1.66 24.18 12.86
CA ALA A 146 0.73 25.15 13.47
C ALA A 146 -0.30 25.77 12.49
N ALA A 147 -0.07 25.63 11.18
CA ALA A 147 -0.98 26.07 10.11
C ALA A 147 -1.92 24.96 9.58
N ALA A 148 -1.94 23.79 10.21
CA ALA A 148 -2.82 22.68 9.82
C ALA A 148 -4.26 22.94 10.29
N HIS A 149 -5.24 22.64 9.44
CA HIS A 149 -6.67 22.72 9.76
C HIS A 149 -7.16 21.51 10.58
N LEU A 150 -6.40 21.15 11.62
CA LEU A 150 -6.76 20.05 12.52
C LEU A 150 -7.40 20.64 13.78
N VAL A 151 -8.50 20.01 14.22
CA VAL A 151 -9.32 20.46 15.37
C VAL A 151 -8.58 20.33 16.72
N ASP A 152 -7.38 19.74 16.73
CA ASP A 152 -6.48 19.74 17.89
C ASP A 152 -5.03 19.95 17.43
N THR A 153 -4.52 21.16 17.60
CA THR A 153 -3.14 21.58 17.25
C THR A 153 -2.14 21.29 18.37
N VAL A 154 -2.49 20.48 19.36
CA VAL A 154 -1.52 20.03 20.37
C VAL A 154 -0.77 18.82 19.82
N SER A 155 0.54 18.79 20.07
CA SER A 155 1.50 17.76 19.68
C SER A 155 1.16 16.37 20.28
N GLY A 156 0.06 15.78 19.86
CA GLY A 156 -0.51 14.55 20.42
C GLY A 156 0.04 13.27 19.81
N ALA A 157 -0.05 12.20 20.60
CA ALA A 157 0.17 10.83 20.14
C ALA A 157 -0.75 10.51 18.95
N THR A 158 -0.30 9.65 18.02
CA THR A 158 -1.20 9.18 16.95
C THR A 158 -2.42 8.49 17.59
N PRO A 159 -3.60 8.51 16.95
CA PRO A 159 -4.80 7.90 17.52
C PRO A 159 -4.60 6.43 17.95
N LEU A 160 -3.75 5.69 17.24
CA LEU A 160 -3.41 4.32 17.59
C LEU A 160 -2.46 4.23 18.80
N ALA A 161 -1.50 5.14 18.92
CA ALA A 161 -0.64 5.23 20.10
C ALA A 161 -1.44 5.70 21.34
N ALA A 162 -2.38 6.63 21.17
CA ALA A 162 -3.31 7.08 22.20
C ALA A 162 -4.25 5.95 22.65
N ALA A 163 -4.79 5.17 21.71
CA ALA A 163 -5.59 3.97 22.02
C ALA A 163 -4.78 2.93 22.81
N LYS A 164 -3.50 2.72 22.46
CA LYS A 164 -2.60 1.83 23.22
C LYS A 164 -2.28 2.36 24.62
N ALA A 165 -2.27 3.68 24.79
CA ALA A 165 -2.12 4.34 26.09
C ALA A 165 -3.42 4.38 26.92
N GLY A 166 -4.54 3.92 26.38
CA GLY A 166 -5.84 3.91 27.04
C GLY A 166 -6.58 5.24 27.03
N GLU A 167 -6.19 6.18 26.17
CA GLU A 167 -6.88 7.47 25.98
C GLU A 167 -8.12 7.30 25.09
N GLN A 168 -9.15 8.13 25.32
CA GLN A 168 -10.36 8.08 24.49
C GLN A 168 -10.10 8.69 23.12
N VAL A 169 -10.26 7.85 22.09
CA VAL A 169 -10.09 8.25 20.69
C VAL A 169 -11.44 8.50 20.04
N ASN A 170 -11.59 9.64 19.39
CA ASN A 170 -12.81 9.97 18.68
C ASN A 170 -12.82 9.32 17.29
N LEU A 171 -13.63 8.27 17.13
CA LEU A 171 -13.73 7.50 15.89
C LEU A 171 -14.24 8.32 14.71
N LEU A 172 -15.14 9.28 14.95
CA LEU A 172 -15.70 10.10 13.88
C LEU A 172 -14.65 11.04 13.29
N SER A 173 -13.74 11.58 14.12
CA SER A 173 -12.64 12.38 13.60
C SER A 173 -11.63 11.53 12.82
N MET A 174 -11.40 10.27 13.20
CA MET A 174 -10.55 9.35 12.41
C MET A 174 -11.19 8.98 11.07
N PHE A 175 -12.51 8.83 11.04
CA PHE A 175 -13.22 8.43 9.83
C PHE A 175 -13.33 9.57 8.81
N LEU A 176 -13.70 10.78 9.27
CA LEU A 176 -13.86 11.97 8.44
C LEU A 176 -12.51 12.60 8.08
N GLY A 177 -11.62 12.63 9.05
CA GLY A 177 -10.20 12.79 8.84
C GLY A 177 -9.55 14.01 9.45
N ASN A 178 -9.96 14.38 10.65
CA ASN A 178 -9.38 15.49 11.41
C ASN A 178 -8.38 14.99 12.45
N THR A 179 -7.57 13.98 12.12
CA THR A 179 -6.61 13.36 13.05
C THR A 179 -5.16 13.51 12.61
N THR A 180 -4.26 13.51 13.59
CA THR A 180 -2.81 13.49 13.39
C THR A 180 -2.35 12.10 12.91
N GLY A 181 -1.31 12.07 12.08
CA GLY A 181 -0.82 10.83 11.46
C GLY A 181 -0.05 11.08 10.17
N THR A 182 0.13 10.04 9.37
CA THR A 182 0.70 10.17 8.01
C THR A 182 -0.30 10.84 7.06
N ILE A 183 0.21 11.42 5.96
CA ILE A 183 -0.62 12.16 4.98
C ILE A 183 -1.79 11.31 4.46
N GLY A 184 -1.56 10.02 4.25
CA GLY A 184 -2.54 9.06 3.75
C GLY A 184 -3.50 8.51 4.79
N GLU A 185 -3.20 8.64 6.09
CA GLU A 185 -4.07 8.20 7.18
C GLU A 185 -5.12 9.23 7.57
N THR A 186 -5.08 10.42 6.96
CA THR A 186 -5.97 11.50 7.32
C THR A 186 -7.42 11.09 7.18
N SER A 187 -7.87 10.57 6.04
CA SER A 187 -9.29 10.24 5.84
C SER A 187 -9.50 8.80 5.40
N ALA A 188 -10.00 7.96 6.32
CA ALA A 188 -10.41 6.60 6.01
C ALA A 188 -11.56 6.57 4.99
N LEU A 189 -12.49 7.53 5.05
CA LEU A 189 -13.58 7.64 4.09
C LEU A 189 -13.06 7.86 2.67
N ALA A 190 -12.12 8.78 2.47
CA ALA A 190 -11.57 9.07 1.15
C ALA A 190 -10.85 7.84 0.55
N LEU A 191 -10.09 7.11 1.38
CA LEU A 191 -9.45 5.86 0.98
C LEU A 191 -10.47 4.78 0.63
N LEU A 192 -11.54 4.65 1.41
CA LEU A 192 -12.58 3.65 1.19
C LEU A 192 -13.35 3.93 -0.11
N LEU A 193 -13.69 5.19 -0.39
CA LEU A 193 -14.30 5.59 -1.66
C LEU A 193 -13.39 5.27 -2.86
N GLY A 194 -12.09 5.54 -2.75
CA GLY A 194 -11.10 5.15 -3.76
C GLY A 194 -11.01 3.63 -3.93
N GLY A 195 -11.02 2.87 -2.83
CA GLY A 195 -11.05 1.42 -2.84
C GLY A 195 -12.30 0.84 -3.52
N ILE A 196 -13.50 1.36 -3.19
CA ILE A 196 -14.76 0.98 -3.83
C ILE A 196 -14.70 1.27 -5.33
N PHE A 197 -14.19 2.44 -5.72
CA PHE A 197 -14.03 2.79 -7.13
C PHE A 197 -13.19 1.74 -7.88
N LEU A 198 -12.06 1.31 -7.31
CA LEU A 198 -11.19 0.28 -7.90
C LEU A 198 -11.86 -1.11 -7.97
N VAL A 199 -12.75 -1.42 -7.02
CA VAL A 199 -13.54 -2.66 -7.04
C VAL A 199 -14.61 -2.59 -8.13
N CYS A 200 -15.31 -1.46 -8.28
CA CYS A 200 -16.35 -1.29 -9.31
C CYS A 200 -15.79 -1.46 -10.73
N ILE A 201 -14.57 -0.96 -10.98
CA ILE A 201 -13.88 -1.14 -12.27
C ILE A 201 -13.20 -2.51 -12.40
N HIS A 202 -13.40 -3.42 -11.43
CA HIS A 202 -12.86 -4.79 -11.41
C HIS A 202 -11.34 -4.86 -11.56
N VAL A 203 -10.65 -3.84 -11.04
CA VAL A 203 -9.19 -3.81 -10.94
C VAL A 203 -8.78 -4.65 -9.71
N ILE A 204 -9.44 -4.44 -8.56
CA ILE A 204 -9.10 -5.12 -7.30
C ILE A 204 -10.14 -6.17 -6.92
N ASP A 205 -9.68 -7.32 -6.41
CA ASP A 205 -10.51 -8.34 -5.78
C ASP A 205 -10.76 -7.99 -4.30
N LEU A 206 -12.00 -8.12 -3.83
CA LEU A 206 -12.39 -7.88 -2.43
C LEU A 206 -11.85 -8.92 -1.43
N ASN A 207 -11.37 -10.07 -1.92
CA ASN A 207 -10.93 -11.18 -1.07
C ASN A 207 -9.78 -10.79 -0.14
N ILE A 208 -8.75 -10.12 -0.67
CA ILE A 208 -7.55 -9.78 0.10
C ILE A 208 -7.87 -8.70 1.15
N PRO A 209 -8.44 -7.52 0.80
CA PRO A 209 -8.70 -6.47 1.77
C PRO A 209 -9.62 -6.90 2.91
N LEU A 210 -10.72 -7.60 2.60
CA LEU A 210 -11.72 -7.98 3.61
C LEU A 210 -11.17 -9.01 4.61
N ILE A 211 -10.44 -10.01 4.12
CA ILE A 211 -9.85 -11.03 5.00
C ILE A 211 -8.71 -10.44 5.81
N TYR A 212 -7.91 -9.56 5.22
CA TYR A 212 -6.86 -8.85 5.92
C TYR A 212 -7.41 -8.01 7.08
N ILE A 213 -8.43 -7.17 6.82
CA ILE A 213 -9.09 -6.37 7.84
C ILE A 213 -9.73 -7.27 8.91
N GLY A 214 -10.47 -8.29 8.50
CA GLY A 214 -11.16 -9.19 9.43
C GLY A 214 -10.21 -9.95 10.35
N THR A 215 -9.06 -10.38 9.83
CA THR A 215 -8.07 -11.12 10.63
C THR A 215 -7.28 -10.22 11.57
N GLU A 216 -6.99 -8.98 11.19
CA GLU A 216 -6.37 -8.00 12.09
C GLU A 216 -7.31 -7.62 13.24
N LEU A 217 -8.59 -7.37 12.96
CA LEU A 217 -9.59 -7.07 13.99
C LEU A 217 -9.82 -8.25 14.94
N LEU A 218 -9.89 -9.47 14.41
CA LEU A 218 -10.02 -10.68 15.23
C LEU A 218 -8.79 -10.85 16.14
N PHE A 219 -7.59 -10.57 15.63
CA PHE A 219 -6.37 -10.62 16.42
C PHE A 219 -6.35 -9.54 17.50
N ALA A 220 -6.74 -8.31 17.17
CA ALA A 220 -6.86 -7.20 18.11
C ALA A 220 -7.87 -7.49 19.23
N LEU A 221 -8.97 -8.19 18.91
CA LEU A 221 -9.97 -8.58 19.88
C LEU A 221 -9.47 -9.64 20.87
N ILE A 222 -8.72 -10.64 20.39
CA ILE A 222 -8.23 -11.74 21.23
C ILE A 222 -7.04 -11.32 22.07
N PHE A 223 -6.09 -10.57 21.48
CA PHE A 223 -4.80 -10.26 22.10
C PHE A 223 -4.65 -8.80 22.56
N GLY A 224 -5.60 -7.92 22.26
CA GLY A 224 -5.52 -6.51 22.63
C GLY A 224 -5.72 -6.23 24.12
N GLY A 225 -6.24 -7.17 24.90
CA GLY A 225 -6.40 -7.01 26.35
C GLY A 225 -7.52 -6.05 26.80
N HIS A 226 -8.18 -5.35 25.86
CA HIS A 226 -9.28 -4.41 26.11
C HIS A 226 -10.70 -5.01 25.92
N GLY A 227 -10.81 -6.30 25.59
CA GLY A 227 -12.10 -6.95 25.32
C GLY A 227 -12.79 -6.40 24.06
N PHE A 228 -14.14 -6.42 24.03
CA PHE A 228 -14.96 -5.83 22.97
C PHE A 228 -15.11 -4.31 23.13
N ASP A 229 -14.00 -3.58 23.13
CA ASP A 229 -14.05 -2.11 23.08
C ASP A 229 -14.11 -1.62 21.63
N ILE A 230 -15.24 -1.03 21.26
CA ILE A 230 -15.51 -0.51 19.91
C ILE A 230 -14.53 0.61 19.55
N ASN A 231 -14.11 1.42 20.53
CA ASN A 231 -13.16 2.52 20.28
C ASN A 231 -11.77 1.99 19.99
N PHE A 232 -11.33 0.97 20.74
CA PHE A 232 -10.05 0.31 20.50
C PHE A 232 -10.00 -0.38 19.14
N LEU A 233 -11.03 -1.16 18.80
CA LEU A 233 -11.13 -1.84 17.50
C LEU A 233 -11.24 -0.85 16.34
N GLY A 234 -12.00 0.24 16.51
CA GLY A 234 -12.09 1.30 15.52
C GLY A 234 -10.78 2.07 15.34
N ALA A 235 -10.01 2.28 16.41
CA ALA A 235 -8.69 2.89 16.32
C ALA A 235 -7.69 2.00 15.56
N HIS A 236 -7.76 0.69 15.73
CA HIS A 236 -7.01 -0.28 14.93
C HIS A 236 -7.44 -0.27 13.46
N LEU A 237 -8.75 -0.21 13.20
CA LEU A 237 -9.30 -0.23 11.85
C LEU A 237 -8.92 1.01 11.03
N PHE A 238 -9.08 2.20 11.63
CA PHE A 238 -8.92 3.48 10.95
C PHE A 238 -7.53 4.10 11.14
N GLY A 239 -6.77 3.65 12.13
CA GLY A 239 -5.44 4.17 12.45
C GLY A 239 -4.29 3.37 11.83
N GLY A 240 -3.09 3.94 11.85
CA GLY A 240 -1.81 3.27 11.57
C GLY A 240 -1.70 2.70 10.17
N GLY A 241 -2.38 3.31 9.19
CA GLY A 241 -2.22 3.02 7.76
C GLY A 241 -2.89 1.75 7.28
N LEU A 242 -3.75 1.11 8.08
CA LEU A 242 -4.38 -0.16 7.71
C LEU A 242 -5.30 -0.03 6.51
N MET A 243 -6.13 1.01 6.43
CA MET A 243 -6.97 1.24 5.26
C MET A 243 -6.16 1.45 3.98
N LEU A 244 -5.12 2.27 4.05
CA LEU A 244 -4.24 2.52 2.90
C LEU A 244 -3.54 1.22 2.49
N GLY A 245 -2.98 0.50 3.46
CA GLY A 245 -2.32 -0.78 3.26
C GLY A 245 -3.25 -1.84 2.66
N ALA A 246 -4.46 -1.99 3.20
CA ALA A 246 -5.43 -3.00 2.80
C ALA A 246 -5.91 -2.82 1.37
N TRP A 247 -6.33 -1.61 1.02
CA TRP A 247 -6.99 -1.34 -0.25
C TRP A 247 -6.03 -1.08 -1.41
N PHE A 248 -4.86 -0.47 -1.14
CA PHE A 248 -3.97 0.00 -2.21
C PHE A 248 -2.59 -0.68 -2.24
N MET A 249 -2.15 -1.36 -1.17
CA MET A 249 -0.80 -1.92 -1.11
C MET A 249 -0.77 -3.45 -1.04
N ALA A 250 -1.65 -4.06 -0.24
CA ALA A 250 -1.81 -5.51 -0.15
C ALA A 250 -2.38 -6.12 -1.44
N THR A 251 -3.03 -5.29 -2.26
CA THR A 251 -3.71 -5.65 -3.51
C THR A 251 -2.83 -5.45 -4.75
N ASP A 252 -1.57 -5.03 -4.58
CA ASP A 252 -0.62 -4.83 -5.67
C ASP A 252 -0.44 -6.12 -6.49
N TYR A 253 -0.52 -6.00 -7.82
CA TYR A 253 -0.60 -7.13 -8.74
C TYR A 253 0.68 -7.94 -8.82
N VAL A 254 1.83 -7.29 -8.61
CA VAL A 254 3.13 -7.92 -8.82
C VAL A 254 3.51 -8.78 -7.61
N THR A 255 3.11 -8.35 -6.40
CA THR A 255 3.61 -8.94 -5.17
C THR A 255 2.61 -9.85 -4.47
N ARG A 256 1.36 -9.91 -4.93
CA ARG A 256 0.32 -10.79 -4.36
C ARG A 256 0.30 -12.17 -5.06
N PRO A 257 -0.17 -13.23 -4.38
CA PRO A 257 -0.35 -14.53 -5.01
C PRO A 257 -1.41 -14.50 -6.14
N ILE A 258 -1.16 -15.27 -7.20
CA ILE A 258 -2.03 -15.41 -8.36
C ILE A 258 -3.21 -16.36 -8.05
N THR A 259 -3.00 -17.39 -7.22
CA THR A 259 -4.03 -18.40 -6.92
C THR A 259 -5.03 -17.91 -5.88
N LYS A 260 -6.33 -18.19 -6.06
CA LYS A 260 -7.37 -17.76 -5.08
C LYS A 260 -7.15 -18.36 -3.67
N LYS A 261 -6.68 -19.61 -3.58
CA LYS A 261 -6.31 -20.22 -2.28
C LYS A 261 -5.08 -19.55 -1.65
N GLY A 262 -4.09 -19.22 -2.47
CA GLY A 262 -2.91 -18.46 -2.03
C GLY A 262 -3.26 -17.08 -1.51
N GLN A 263 -4.20 -16.38 -2.17
CA GLN A 263 -4.69 -15.07 -1.72
C GLN A 263 -5.32 -15.13 -0.32
N TYR A 264 -6.09 -16.18 -0.01
CA TYR A 264 -6.67 -16.35 1.33
C TYR A 264 -5.59 -16.58 2.39
N ILE A 265 -4.63 -17.48 2.13
CA ILE A 265 -3.52 -17.74 3.05
C ILE A 265 -2.68 -16.48 3.26
N TYR A 266 -2.38 -15.77 2.17
CA TYR A 266 -1.65 -14.50 2.20
C TYR A 266 -2.36 -13.45 3.06
N ALA A 267 -3.66 -13.23 2.86
CA ALA A 267 -4.41 -12.22 3.61
C ALA A 267 -4.50 -12.56 5.11
N VAL A 268 -4.64 -13.84 5.46
CA VAL A 268 -4.65 -14.29 6.87
C VAL A 268 -3.29 -14.07 7.53
N ILE A 269 -2.19 -14.50 6.88
CA ILE A 269 -0.83 -14.29 7.42
C ILE A 269 -0.55 -12.79 7.59
N LEU A 270 -0.96 -11.99 6.60
CA LEU A 270 -0.77 -10.55 6.62
C LEU A 270 -1.47 -9.88 7.81
N GLY A 271 -2.73 -10.25 8.09
CA GLY A 271 -3.51 -9.71 9.21
C GLY A 271 -2.95 -10.12 10.56
N LEU A 272 -2.56 -11.39 10.71
CA LEU A 272 -1.89 -11.88 11.91
C LEU A 272 -0.59 -11.14 12.19
N LEU A 273 0.27 -10.98 11.17
CA LEU A 273 1.54 -10.26 11.32
C LEU A 273 1.32 -8.78 11.65
N THR A 274 0.32 -8.15 11.05
CA THR A 274 -0.04 -6.76 11.37
C THR A 274 -0.47 -6.64 12.83
N GLY A 275 -1.33 -7.55 13.30
CA GLY A 275 -1.77 -7.60 14.69
C GLY A 275 -0.60 -7.80 15.66
N VAL A 276 0.32 -8.72 15.35
CA VAL A 276 1.54 -8.94 16.14
C VAL A 276 2.38 -7.67 16.24
N PHE A 277 2.65 -6.99 15.12
CA PHE A 277 3.46 -5.77 15.13
C PHE A 277 2.79 -4.59 15.83
N ARG A 278 1.45 -4.50 15.83
CA ARG A 278 0.73 -3.40 16.50
C ARG A 278 0.62 -3.60 18.02
N ILE A 279 0.26 -4.82 18.44
CA ILE A 279 0.00 -5.11 19.86
C ILE A 279 1.33 -5.32 20.60
N PHE A 280 2.16 -6.25 20.10
CA PHE A 280 3.43 -6.62 20.75
C PHE A 280 4.61 -5.78 20.30
N GLY A 281 4.52 -5.08 19.16
CA GLY A 281 5.59 -4.21 18.70
C GLY A 281 5.66 -2.87 19.43
N ASN A 282 6.85 -2.27 19.41
CA ASN A 282 7.13 -0.97 20.01
C ASN A 282 6.66 0.21 19.13
N SER A 283 6.30 -0.04 17.87
CA SER A 283 5.79 0.97 16.94
C SER A 283 4.31 0.77 16.70
N ALA A 284 3.53 1.86 16.70
CA ALA A 284 2.12 1.84 16.33
C ALA A 284 1.91 1.49 14.83
N GLU A 285 2.94 1.63 13.99
CA GLU A 285 2.81 1.46 12.54
C GLU A 285 3.43 0.15 12.03
N GLY A 286 2.73 -0.97 12.26
CA GLY A 286 3.16 -2.32 11.89
C GLY A 286 2.82 -2.79 10.46
N VAL A 287 1.96 -2.05 9.74
CA VAL A 287 1.37 -2.50 8.45
C VAL A 287 2.42 -2.67 7.37
N SER A 288 3.35 -1.72 7.24
CA SER A 288 4.37 -1.74 6.18
C SER A 288 5.31 -2.95 6.30
N TYR A 289 5.72 -3.28 7.53
CA TYR A 289 6.56 -4.44 7.80
C TYR A 289 5.81 -5.75 7.53
N ALA A 290 4.53 -5.84 7.92
CA ALA A 290 3.71 -7.01 7.66
C ALA A 290 3.54 -7.28 6.16
N ILE A 291 3.24 -6.26 5.36
CA ILE A 291 3.06 -6.40 3.90
C ILE A 291 4.38 -6.83 3.25
N ILE A 292 5.49 -6.19 3.57
CA ILE A 292 6.81 -6.56 3.04
C ILE A 292 7.15 -8.01 3.37
N PHE A 293 7.00 -8.39 4.64
CA PHE A 293 7.34 -9.74 5.07
C PHE A 293 6.46 -10.78 4.35
N THR A 294 5.17 -10.49 4.21
CA THR A 294 4.25 -11.42 3.54
C THR A 294 4.50 -11.49 2.03
N ASN A 295 4.89 -10.38 1.38
CA ASN A 295 5.32 -10.38 -0.03
C ASN A 295 6.50 -11.34 -0.27
N LEU A 296 7.49 -11.36 0.63
CA LEU A 296 8.63 -12.29 0.55
C LEU A 296 8.19 -13.77 0.70
N LEU A 297 7.07 -14.03 1.36
CA LEU A 297 6.50 -15.37 1.51
C LEU A 297 5.64 -15.81 0.32
N VAL A 298 5.26 -14.91 -0.59
CA VAL A 298 4.37 -15.23 -1.72
C VAL A 298 4.90 -16.39 -2.58
N PRO A 299 6.18 -16.43 -2.99
CA PRO A 299 6.71 -17.57 -3.75
C PRO A 299 6.57 -18.92 -3.01
N LEU A 300 6.67 -18.92 -1.68
CA LEU A 300 6.47 -20.12 -0.85
C LEU A 300 4.99 -20.52 -0.79
N ILE A 301 4.09 -19.55 -0.62
CA ILE A 301 2.64 -19.77 -0.62
C ILE A 301 2.18 -20.32 -1.98
N GLU A 302 2.70 -19.77 -3.08
CA GLU A 302 2.36 -20.23 -4.43
C GLU A 302 2.85 -21.65 -4.69
N ARG A 303 4.05 -22.01 -4.21
CA ARG A 303 4.57 -23.39 -4.33
C ARG A 303 3.67 -24.42 -3.66
N VAL A 304 2.99 -24.06 -2.58
CA VAL A 304 2.05 -24.95 -1.85
C VAL A 304 0.65 -24.92 -2.46
N THR A 305 0.25 -23.82 -3.10
CA THR A 305 -1.12 -23.60 -3.59
C THR A 305 -1.32 -23.83 -5.09
N VAL A 306 -0.33 -24.44 -5.75
CA VAL A 306 -0.38 -24.75 -7.19
C VAL A 306 -1.69 -25.49 -7.52
N PRO A 307 -2.50 -24.96 -8.45
CA PRO A 307 -3.75 -25.62 -8.84
C PRO A 307 -3.46 -26.94 -9.56
N VAL A 308 -4.34 -27.92 -9.39
CA VAL A 308 -4.23 -29.20 -10.10
C VAL A 308 -4.37 -28.92 -11.59
N GLY A 309 -3.35 -29.30 -12.38
CA GLY A 309 -3.33 -29.08 -13.83
C GLY A 309 -4.56 -29.66 -14.52
N PHE A 310 -5.05 -28.96 -15.54
CA PHE A 310 -6.17 -29.38 -16.36
C PHE A 310 -5.92 -30.79 -16.93
N GLY A 311 -6.87 -31.72 -16.74
CA GLY A 311 -6.74 -33.12 -17.16
C GLY A 311 -6.16 -34.10 -16.11
N ARG A 312 -5.60 -33.63 -14.99
CA ARG A 312 -5.13 -34.50 -13.88
C ARG A 312 -6.09 -34.62 -12.69
N GLY A 313 -7.21 -33.91 -12.73
CA GLY A 313 -8.04 -33.65 -11.55
C GLY A 313 -9.51 -34.06 -11.67
N GLY A 314 -9.82 -35.14 -12.40
CA GLY A 314 -11.12 -35.80 -12.30
C GLY A 314 -11.25 -36.51 -10.95
N LYS A 315 -11.44 -35.78 -9.85
CA LYS A 315 -11.99 -36.42 -8.64
C LYS A 315 -13.40 -36.87 -9.00
N LYS A 316 -13.59 -38.20 -9.16
CA LYS A 316 -14.92 -38.80 -9.09
C LYS A 316 -15.58 -38.27 -7.83
N LYS A 317 -16.66 -37.52 -7.98
CA LYS A 317 -17.57 -37.25 -6.86
C LYS A 317 -18.04 -38.63 -6.38
N ALA A 318 -17.64 -39.00 -5.17
CA ALA A 318 -18.26 -40.08 -4.43
C ALA A 318 -19.57 -39.57 -3.85
#